data_AF-F7JQF7-F1
#
_entry.id   AF-F7JQF7-F1
#
_cell.length_a   1.000
_cell.length_b   1.000
_cell.length_c   1.000
_cell.angle_alpha   90.00
_cell.angle_beta   90.00
_cell.angle_gamma   90.00
#
_symmetry.space_group_name_H-M   'P 1'
#
loop_
_entity.id
_entity.type
_entity.pdbx_description
1 polymer ?
#
loop_
_entity_poly.entity_id
_entity_poly.type
_entity_poly.pdbx_seq_one_letter_code
_entity_poly.pdbx_strand_id
1 'polypeptide(L)' 'MMSDKIHIPAIKPKINQQGVIKITDEAFEALSEVMSETGMSARQAASIIITQAVNNGLIVYDRENG' A
#
# COMPACT_ATOMS: atom_id res chain seq x y z
N MET A 1 -8.99 -10.75 18.71
CA MET A 1 -8.32 -9.49 18.33
C MET A 1 -8.09 -9.59 16.84
N MET A 2 -8.82 -8.83 16.03
CA MET A 2 -8.49 -8.69 14.60
C MET A 2 -7.12 -8.03 14.57
N SER A 3 -6.12 -8.72 14.03
CA SER A 3 -4.80 -8.11 13.84
C SER A 3 -4.96 -6.94 12.89
N ASP A 4 -4.61 -5.72 13.31
CA ASP A 4 -4.63 -4.48 12.50
C ASP A 4 -3.57 -4.48 11.37
N LYS A 5 -3.28 -5.66 10.82
CA LYS A 5 -2.27 -5.87 9.79
C LYS A 5 -2.88 -5.72 8.40
N ILE A 6 -2.09 -5.22 7.48
CA ILE A 6 -2.46 -5.05 6.08
C ILE A 6 -2.32 -6.42 5.41
N HIS A 7 -3.45 -6.98 5.01
CA HIS A 7 -3.53 -8.26 4.29
C HIS A 7 -3.34 -8.03 2.79
N ILE A 8 -2.26 -8.57 2.24
CA ILE A 8 -1.94 -8.49 0.82
C ILE A 8 -1.95 -9.90 0.23
N PRO A 9 -2.79 -10.18 -0.79
CA PRO A 9 -2.74 -11.45 -1.51
C PRO A 9 -1.33 -11.73 -2.04
N ALA A 10 -0.79 -12.91 -1.73
CA ALA A 10 0.55 -13.31 -2.16
C ALA A 10 0.57 -13.71 -3.65
N ILE A 11 0.41 -12.74 -4.54
CA ILE A 11 0.49 -12.94 -5.99
C ILE A 11 1.91 -12.55 -6.44
N LYS A 12 2.53 -13.36 -7.32
CA LYS A 12 3.78 -12.96 -7.98
C LYS A 12 3.49 -11.75 -8.88
N PRO A 13 4.03 -10.55 -8.60
CA PRO A 13 3.74 -9.41 -9.45
C PRO A 13 4.36 -9.64 -10.83
N LYS A 14 3.53 -9.56 -11.89
CA LYS A 14 4.06 -9.22 -13.21
C LYS A 14 4.45 -7.76 -13.15
N ILE A 15 5.74 -7.49 -12.92
CA ILE A 15 6.27 -6.14 -12.93
C ILE A 15 5.97 -5.54 -14.31
N ASN A 16 4.99 -4.64 -14.39
CA ASN A 16 4.76 -3.89 -15.60
C ASN A 16 5.94 -2.94 -15.77
N GLN A 17 6.72 -3.11 -16.84
CA GLN A 17 7.91 -2.30 -17.13
C GLN A 17 7.60 -0.80 -17.31
N GLN A 18 6.33 -0.43 -17.49
CA GLN A 18 5.89 0.96 -17.57
C GLN A 18 5.80 1.65 -16.20
N GLY A 19 5.89 0.90 -15.09
CA GLY A 19 5.97 1.47 -13.74
C GLY A 19 4.71 2.19 -13.23
N VAL A 20 3.59 2.14 -13.99
CA VAL A 20 2.33 2.78 -13.60
C VAL A 20 1.54 1.83 -12.69
N ILE A 21 1.46 2.18 -11.40
CA ILE A 21 0.57 1.51 -10.45
C ILE A 21 -0.80 2.17 -10.56
N LYS A 22 -1.82 1.38 -10.91
CA LYS A 22 -3.22 1.81 -10.82
C LYS A 22 -3.70 1.56 -9.40
N ILE A 23 -4.15 2.61 -8.74
CA ILE A 23 -4.82 2.55 -7.45
C ILE A 23 -6.32 2.67 -7.68
N THR A 24 -7.12 2.06 -6.80
CA THR A 24 -8.57 2.22 -6.80
C THR A 24 -8.93 3.64 -6.35
N ASP A 25 -10.14 4.10 -6.70
CA ASP A 25 -10.63 5.41 -6.28
C ASP A 25 -10.63 5.54 -4.75
N GLU A 26 -11.07 4.49 -4.04
CA GLU A 26 -11.03 4.42 -2.58
C GLU A 26 -9.62 4.60 -2.01
N ALA A 27 -8.61 3.92 -2.58
CA ALA A 27 -7.23 4.06 -2.13
C ALA A 27 -6.66 5.45 -2.45
N PHE A 28 -7.12 6.08 -3.54
CA PHE A 28 -6.74 7.44 -3.88
C PHE A 28 -7.37 8.47 -2.93
N GLU A 29 -8.64 8.31 -2.55
CA GLU A 29 -9.31 9.17 -1.57
C GLU A 29 -8.60 9.12 -0.22
N ALA A 30 -8.29 7.91 0.29
CA ALA A 30 -7.51 7.74 1.52
C ALA A 30 -6.12 8.39 1.43
N LEU A 31 -5.45 8.30 0.27
CA LEU A 31 -4.16 8.95 0.06
C LEU A 31 -4.30 10.48 0.01
N SER A 32 -5.41 10.99 -0.54
CA SER A 32 -5.67 12.43 -0.67
C SER A 32 -5.88 13.11 0.68
N GLU A 33 -6.44 12.41 1.66
CA GLU A 33 -6.55 12.86 3.05
C GLU A 33 -5.14 13.10 3.63
N VAL A 34 -4.25 12.10 3.51
CA VAL A 34 -2.85 12.19 3.96
C VAL A 34 -2.10 13.33 3.26
N MET A 35 -2.33 13.52 1.96
CA MET A 35 -1.72 14.61 1.19
C MET A 35 -2.21 15.99 1.66
N SER A 36 -3.50 16.11 1.96
CA SER A 36 -4.12 17.38 2.36
C SER A 36 -3.60 17.87 3.70
N GLU A 37 -3.34 16.95 4.63
CA GLU A 37 -2.81 17.30 5.96
C GLU A 37 -1.31 17.64 5.94
N THR A 38 -0.56 17.06 5.01
CA THR A 38 0.92 17.13 5.01
C THR A 38 1.51 18.02 3.90
N GLY A 39 0.71 18.39 2.89
CA GLY A 39 1.16 19.08 1.68
C GLY A 39 2.06 18.23 0.77
N MET A 40 2.16 16.92 1.02
CA MET A 40 3.01 16.01 0.25
C MET A 40 2.37 15.61 -1.08
N SER A 41 3.21 15.29 -2.08
CA SER A 41 2.70 14.63 -3.28
C SER A 41 2.25 13.20 -2.99
N ALA A 42 1.30 12.70 -3.80
CA ALA A 42 0.81 11.32 -3.71
C ALA A 42 1.95 10.28 -3.68
N ARG A 43 3.00 10.50 -4.49
CA ARG A 43 4.16 9.59 -4.53
C ARG A 43 4.95 9.60 -3.22
N GLN A 44 5.15 10.77 -2.61
CA GLN A 44 5.89 10.88 -1.36
C GLN A 44 5.10 10.25 -0.21
N ALA A 45 3.82 10.56 -0.09
CA ALA A 45 2.94 9.98 0.92
C ALA A 45 2.89 8.45 0.78
N ALA A 46 2.64 7.93 -0.43
CA ALA A 46 2.62 6.50 -0.69
C ALA A 46 3.97 5.83 -0.37
N SER A 47 5.09 6.44 -0.75
CA SER A 47 6.44 5.92 -0.47
C SER A 47 6.68 5.75 1.04
N ILE A 48 6.29 6.75 1.84
CA ILE A 48 6.45 6.72 3.30
C ILE A 48 5.57 5.63 3.92
N ILE A 49 4.29 5.58 3.54
CA ILE A 49 3.34 4.59 4.06
C ILE A 49 3.84 3.17 3.78
N ILE A 50 4.21 2.88 2.52
CA ILE A 50 4.70 1.55 2.12
C ILE A 50 5.96 1.19 2.90
N THR A 51 6.92 2.13 2.99
CA THR A 51 8.20 1.88 3.68
C THR A 51 7.99 1.62 5.17
N GLN A 52 7.17 2.41 5.85
CA GLN A 52 6.88 2.21 7.27
C GLN A 52 6.10 0.91 7.52
N ALA A 53 5.10 0.60 6.67
CA ALA A 53 4.33 -0.63 6.80
C ALA A 53 5.21 -1.88 6.68
N VAL A 54 6.17 -1.88 5.75
CA VAL A 54 7.14 -2.97 5.59
C VAL A 54 8.10 -3.02 6.78
N ASN A 55 8.72 -1.89 7.14
CA ASN A 55 9.74 -1.84 8.19
C ASN A 55 9.18 -2.22 9.57
N ASN A 56 7.92 -1.88 9.83
CA ASN A 56 7.25 -2.16 11.10
C ASN A 56 6.55 -3.54 11.12
N GLY A 57 6.67 -4.34 10.05
CA GLY A 57 6.06 -5.67 10.00
C GLY A 57 4.52 -5.66 10.02
N LEU A 58 3.92 -4.60 9.47
CA LEU A 58 2.46 -4.43 9.43
C LEU A 58 1.80 -5.21 8.29
N ILE A 59 2.57 -5.74 7.34
CA ILE A 59 2.05 -6.47 6.18
C ILE A 59 2.03 -7.98 6.45
N VAL A 60 0.88 -8.61 6.21
CA VAL A 60 0.72 -10.06 6.14
C VAL A 60 0.44 -10.44 4.70
N TYR A 61 1.19 -11.43 4.21
CA TYR A 61 0.97 -11.97 2.88
C TYR A 61 0.04 -13.17 2.96
N ASP A 62 -1.17 -13.02 2.42
CA ASP A 62 -2.15 -14.09 2.34
C ASP A 62 -1.70 -15.06 1.25
N ARG A 63 -0.97 -16.09 1.66
CA ARG A 63 -0.70 -17.25 0.83
C ARG A 63 -1.89 -18.16 0.98
N GLU A 64 -2.54 -18.53 -0.12
CA GLU A 64 -3.39 -19.72 -0.11
C GLU A 64 -2.50 -20.87 0.36
N ASN A 65 -2.66 -21.29 1.60
CA ASN A 65 -2.16 -22.57 2.05
C ASN A 65 -2.92 -23.60 1.20
N GLY A 66 -2.23 -24.25 0.27
CA GLY A 66 -2.77 -25.37 -0.50
C GLY A 66 -3.11 -26.56 0.39
#